data_AF-A0A966DND8-F1
#
_entry.id   AF-A0A966DND8-F1
#
_cell.length_a   1.000
_cell.length_b   1.000
_cell.length_c   1.000
_cell.angle_alpha   90.00
_cell.angle_beta   90.00
_cell.angle_gamma   90.00
#
_symmetry.space_group_name_H-M   'P 1'
#
loop_
_entity.id
_entity.type
_entity.pdbx_description
1 polymer ?
#
loop_
_entity_poly.entity_id
_entity_poly.type
_entity_poly.pdbx_seq_one_letter_code
_entity_poly.pdbx_strand_id
1 'polypeptide(L)'
;MPPPISHYLFCGRSSVRVGCSAMNRIAKIWTLAIVALAAWSLAPAAAAKPKTEPETVAETPACPPAEAAARKPVIRHLDRKIDGADLKRIWFWRKKLPEKFYRRNNFGWAWAEIEGLEKKEYFAHSGIQSLEGFSKAVARRLDGMSFSPPKGQAKFQTLLVDWRGNLGGPDALPRWFDTEFKMLEDVAARLPDPSVSGKIRLYTNLEPCPSCRGVMDQFLAIYTNVEMEVFYEWPP
;
A
#
# COMPACT_ATOMS: atom_id res chain seq x y z
N MET A 1 -54.89 6.97 -28.25
CA MET A 1 -54.68 8.32 -28.81
C MET A 1 -53.46 8.94 -28.15
N PRO A 2 -52.33 9.13 -28.85
CA PRO A 2 -51.22 9.96 -28.38
C PRO A 2 -51.27 11.38 -28.99
N PRO A 3 -50.90 12.45 -28.26
CA PRO A 3 -50.65 13.76 -28.85
C PRO A 3 -49.19 13.92 -29.33
N PRO A 4 -48.91 14.93 -30.18
CA PRO A 4 -47.94 14.79 -31.26
C PRO A 4 -46.54 15.35 -31.00
N ILE A 5 -45.63 14.83 -31.83
CA ILE A 5 -44.25 15.24 -32.06
C ILE A 5 -44.25 16.60 -32.79
N SER A 6 -43.47 17.57 -32.29
CA SER A 6 -43.17 18.81 -33.03
C SER A 6 -41.74 18.79 -33.53
N HIS A 7 -41.60 18.74 -34.85
CA HIS A 7 -40.40 19.10 -35.59
C HIS A 7 -40.19 20.62 -35.55
N TYR A 8 -38.94 21.07 -35.42
CA TYR A 8 -38.47 22.26 -36.15
C TYR A 8 -37.04 22.03 -36.64
N LEU A 9 -36.88 22.26 -37.94
CA LEU A 9 -35.67 22.12 -38.74
C LEU A 9 -34.77 23.36 -38.68
N PHE A 10 -33.46 23.10 -38.83
CA PHE A 10 -32.41 23.84 -39.57
C PHE A 10 -32.24 25.37 -39.36
N CYS A 11 -31.00 25.81 -39.10
CA CYS A 11 -30.00 26.11 -40.13
C CYS A 11 -28.76 26.78 -39.49
N GLY A 12 -27.55 26.49 -39.99
CA GLY A 12 -26.36 27.26 -39.64
C GLY A 12 -25.02 26.54 -39.78
N ARG A 13 -24.61 26.27 -41.03
CA ARG A 13 -23.21 25.96 -41.37
C ARG A 13 -22.32 27.17 -41.06
N SER A 14 -21.10 26.92 -40.58
CA SER A 14 -19.88 27.51 -41.14
C SER A 14 -18.63 26.78 -40.64
N SER A 15 -17.83 26.34 -41.60
CA SER A 15 -16.52 25.71 -41.41
C SER A 15 -15.44 26.79 -41.49
N VAL A 16 -14.41 26.74 -40.63
CA VAL A 16 -13.09 27.32 -40.95
C VAL A 16 -11.96 26.44 -40.38
N ARG A 17 -11.25 25.81 -41.32
CA ARG A 17 -9.80 25.57 -41.45
C ARG A 17 -8.89 25.54 -40.21
N VAL A 18 -8.32 24.36 -40.00
CA VAL A 18 -6.88 24.01 -40.05
C VAL A 18 -5.88 25.19 -39.99
N GLY A 19 -5.11 25.23 -38.90
CA GLY A 19 -3.88 26.02 -38.74
C GLY A 19 -2.77 25.11 -38.22
N CYS A 20 -1.68 25.07 -38.97
CA CYS A 20 -0.50 24.25 -38.82
C CYS A 20 0.54 24.91 -37.89
N SER A 21 1.54 24.11 -37.48
CA SER A 21 2.90 24.53 -37.10
C SER A 21 3.19 24.83 -35.62
N ALA A 22 3.96 23.94 -34.99
CA ALA A 22 5.31 24.30 -34.55
C ALA A 22 6.08 23.02 -34.15
N MET A 23 7.10 22.72 -34.96
CA MET A 23 8.09 21.67 -34.75
C MET A 23 8.97 22.01 -33.54
N ASN A 24 9.13 21.09 -32.59
CA ASN A 24 10.20 21.18 -31.59
C ASN A 24 11.28 20.15 -31.95
N ARG A 25 12.38 20.63 -32.54
CA ARG A 25 13.61 19.87 -32.76
C ARG A 25 14.60 20.27 -31.68
N ILE A 26 14.96 19.36 -30.78
CA ILE A 26 16.19 19.47 -29.99
C ILE A 26 17.06 18.29 -30.38
N ALA A 27 18.12 18.59 -31.13
CA ALA A 27 19.10 17.66 -31.61
C ALA A 27 20.09 17.30 -30.48
N LYS A 28 20.41 16.01 -30.41
CA LYS A 28 21.48 15.44 -29.59
C LYS A 28 22.84 15.87 -30.18
N ILE A 29 23.78 16.30 -29.35
CA ILE A 29 25.18 16.45 -29.74
C ILE A 29 26.01 15.55 -28.82
N TRP A 30 26.58 14.51 -29.41
CA TRP A 30 27.66 13.71 -28.86
C TRP A 30 28.94 14.15 -29.56
N THR A 31 29.98 14.49 -28.81
CA THR A 31 31.33 14.56 -29.36
C THR A 31 32.33 14.01 -28.34
N LEU A 32 32.91 12.86 -28.68
CA LEU A 32 34.12 12.32 -28.08
C LEU A 32 35.33 13.14 -28.54
N ALA A 33 36.31 13.35 -27.66
CA ALA A 33 37.68 13.59 -28.06
C ALA A 33 38.62 12.80 -27.15
N ILE A 34 39.28 11.81 -27.76
CA ILE A 34 40.39 11.04 -27.24
C ILE A 34 41.66 11.84 -27.55
N VAL A 35 42.53 12.03 -26.55
CA VAL A 35 43.95 12.28 -26.79
C VAL A 35 44.74 11.42 -25.82
N ALA A 36 45.47 10.45 -26.38
CA ALA A 36 46.51 9.69 -25.71
C ALA A 36 47.86 10.32 -26.01
N LEU A 37 48.75 10.39 -25.02
CA LEU A 37 50.20 10.44 -25.23
C LEU A 37 50.89 9.86 -23.99
N ALA A 38 51.67 8.81 -24.24
CA ALA A 38 52.48 8.08 -23.27
C ALA A 38 53.89 8.69 -23.20
N ALA A 39 54.51 8.59 -22.02
CA ALA A 39 55.97 8.55 -21.88
C ALA A 39 56.36 7.80 -20.59
N TRP A 40 57.18 6.75 -20.77
CA TRP A 40 57.84 5.95 -19.74
C TRP A 40 59.16 6.60 -19.31
N SER A 41 59.53 6.53 -18.01
CA SER A 41 60.80 5.93 -17.53
C SER A 41 60.89 5.84 -15.98
N LEU A 42 61.08 4.60 -15.48
CA LEU A 42 62.00 4.05 -14.44
C LEU A 42 62.42 4.92 -13.23
N ALA A 43 62.53 4.50 -11.95
CA ALA A 43 62.58 3.24 -11.17
C ALA A 43 62.59 3.63 -9.65
N PRO A 44 63.05 2.82 -8.67
CA PRO A 44 62.66 1.48 -8.23
C PRO A 44 62.04 1.45 -6.81
N ALA A 45 61.39 0.33 -6.48
CA ALA A 45 60.82 0.01 -5.17
C ALA A 45 61.85 -0.60 -4.20
N ALA A 46 61.83 -0.18 -2.93
CA ALA A 46 62.48 -0.87 -1.82
C ALA A 46 61.77 -0.58 -0.49
N ALA A 47 61.78 -1.62 0.39
CA ALA A 47 61.33 -1.68 1.78
C ALA A 47 59.80 -1.79 1.99
N ALA A 48 59.24 -2.70 2.80
CA ALA A 48 59.78 -3.64 3.77
C ALA A 48 58.81 -4.81 3.99
N LYS A 49 59.33 -5.95 4.46
CA LYS A 49 58.60 -7.17 4.86
C LYS A 49 57.90 -7.00 6.23
N PRO A 50 56.86 -7.82 6.53
CA PRO A 50 55.89 -7.56 7.59
C PRO A 50 56.40 -7.99 8.97
N LYS A 51 56.02 -7.23 10.02
CA LYS A 51 56.09 -7.64 11.43
C LYS A 51 54.70 -8.05 11.90
N THR A 52 54.60 -9.30 12.32
CA THR A 52 53.45 -9.90 12.98
C THR A 52 53.47 -9.47 14.45
N GLU A 53 52.42 -8.78 14.89
CA GLU A 53 52.06 -8.65 16.32
C GLU A 53 50.60 -9.10 16.49
N PRO A 54 50.28 -9.84 17.57
CA PRO A 54 48.96 -10.43 17.75
C PRO A 54 48.02 -9.41 18.38
N GLU A 55 47.02 -8.96 17.63
CA GLU A 55 45.98 -8.10 18.15
C GLU A 55 44.83 -8.94 18.73
N THR A 56 44.65 -8.74 20.04
CA THR A 56 43.62 -9.23 20.96
C THR A 56 42.22 -9.27 20.37
N VAL A 57 41.61 -10.45 20.40
CA VAL A 57 40.17 -10.65 20.17
C VAL A 57 39.42 -10.04 21.36
N ALA A 58 38.87 -8.85 21.16
CA ALA A 58 37.93 -8.26 22.10
C ALA A 58 36.62 -9.06 22.07
N GLU A 59 36.33 -9.65 23.23
CA GLU A 59 35.11 -10.34 23.60
C GLU A 59 33.88 -9.44 23.32
N THR A 60 33.04 -9.87 22.38
CA THR A 60 31.74 -9.25 22.14
C THR A 60 30.83 -9.63 23.31
N PRO A 61 30.19 -8.69 24.04
CA PRO A 61 29.26 -9.07 25.08
C PRO A 61 28.05 -9.77 24.45
N ALA A 62 27.77 -10.96 24.99
CA ALA A 62 26.69 -11.82 24.57
C ALA A 62 25.31 -11.14 24.74
N CYS A 63 24.45 -11.44 23.77
CA CYS A 63 23.02 -11.19 23.65
C CYS A 63 22.22 -11.27 24.96
N PRO A 64 21.05 -10.61 25.05
CA PRO A 64 19.86 -11.28 25.53
C PRO A 64 19.13 -11.94 24.34
N PRO A 65 19.04 -13.28 24.28
CA PRO A 65 18.15 -13.95 23.35
C PRO A 65 16.73 -13.94 23.94
N ALA A 66 15.82 -13.23 23.31
CA ALA A 66 14.43 -13.61 23.28
C ALA A 66 14.02 -13.63 21.81
N GLU A 67 14.16 -14.83 21.26
CA GLU A 67 13.50 -15.32 20.06
C GLU A 67 12.12 -14.68 19.90
N ALA A 68 12.04 -13.56 19.17
CA ALA A 68 10.79 -13.01 18.71
C ALA A 68 10.29 -13.98 17.63
N ALA A 69 9.75 -15.13 18.07
CA ALA A 69 8.99 -16.01 17.20
C ALA A 69 8.04 -15.12 16.39
N ALA A 70 8.15 -15.17 15.06
CA ALA A 70 7.46 -14.26 14.16
C ALA A 70 5.97 -14.21 14.54
N ARG A 71 5.57 -13.14 15.23
CA ARG A 71 4.21 -13.02 15.78
C ARG A 71 3.27 -12.95 14.59
N LYS A 72 2.35 -13.90 14.53
CA LYS A 72 1.32 -13.97 13.49
C LYS A 72 0.04 -13.36 14.03
N PRO A 73 -0.76 -12.71 13.16
CA PRO A 73 -2.11 -12.30 13.56
C PRO A 73 -2.96 -13.53 13.87
N VAL A 74 -3.89 -13.39 14.81
CA VAL A 74 -4.96 -14.37 14.98
C VAL A 74 -5.95 -14.14 13.83
N ILE A 75 -6.08 -15.11 12.93
CA ILE A 75 -6.99 -15.03 11.78
C ILE A 75 -8.13 -16.04 11.98
N ARG A 76 -9.38 -15.57 11.99
CA ARG A 76 -10.57 -16.42 12.20
C ARG A 76 -11.77 -15.97 11.38
N HIS A 77 -12.79 -16.83 11.28
CA HIS A 77 -14.09 -16.39 10.77
C HIS A 77 -14.76 -15.41 11.75
N LEU A 78 -15.60 -14.54 11.19
CA LEU A 78 -16.50 -13.67 11.91
C LEU A 78 -17.44 -14.48 12.82
N ASP A 79 -17.45 -14.16 14.11
CA ASP A 79 -18.42 -14.69 15.05
C ASP A 79 -19.45 -13.60 15.38
N ARG A 80 -20.69 -13.77 14.93
CA ARG A 80 -21.73 -12.76 15.10
C ARG A 80 -22.14 -12.50 16.55
N LYS A 81 -21.87 -13.45 17.47
CA LYS A 81 -22.14 -13.27 18.90
C LYS A 81 -21.05 -12.42 19.55
N ILE A 82 -19.79 -12.69 19.20
CA ILE A 82 -18.63 -12.00 19.76
C ILE A 82 -18.45 -10.62 19.12
N ASP A 83 -18.55 -10.55 17.79
CA ASP A 83 -18.23 -9.37 16.98
C ASP A 83 -19.44 -8.45 16.73
N GLY A 84 -20.53 -8.63 17.48
CA GLY A 84 -21.79 -7.92 17.25
C GLY A 84 -21.69 -6.39 17.35
N ALA A 85 -20.81 -5.87 18.22
CA ALA A 85 -20.54 -4.43 18.33
C ALA A 85 -19.77 -3.91 17.10
N ASP A 86 -18.73 -4.62 16.70
CA ASP A 86 -17.93 -4.28 15.52
C ASP A 86 -18.76 -4.35 14.25
N LEU A 87 -19.64 -5.34 14.12
CA LEU A 87 -20.57 -5.44 12.99
C LEU A 87 -21.43 -4.19 12.82
N LYS A 88 -21.91 -3.58 13.92
CA LYS A 88 -22.66 -2.32 13.82
C LYS A 88 -21.79 -1.20 13.22
N ARG A 89 -20.51 -1.12 13.60
CA ARG A 89 -19.55 -0.13 13.07
C ARG A 89 -19.18 -0.41 11.61
N ILE A 90 -18.90 -1.67 11.27
CA ILE A 90 -18.65 -2.15 9.91
C ILE A 90 -19.81 -1.74 8.99
N TRP A 91 -21.05 -2.06 9.39
CA TRP A 91 -22.23 -1.72 8.59
C TRP A 91 -22.52 -0.22 8.53
N PHE A 92 -22.20 0.54 9.59
CA PHE A 92 -22.29 1.99 9.56
C PHE A 92 -21.42 2.60 8.45
N TRP A 93 -20.16 2.17 8.34
CA TRP A 93 -19.26 2.65 7.29
C TRP A 93 -19.62 2.09 5.92
N ARG A 94 -19.96 0.81 5.83
CA ARG A 94 -20.37 0.19 4.57
C ARG A 94 -21.56 0.90 3.94
N LYS A 95 -22.58 1.26 4.72
CA LYS A 95 -23.78 1.97 4.26
C LYS A 95 -23.51 3.39 3.72
N LYS A 96 -22.33 3.97 3.98
CA LYS A 96 -21.93 5.27 3.42
C LYS A 96 -21.37 5.16 2.00
N LEU A 97 -21.01 3.95 1.56
CA LEU A 97 -20.50 3.71 0.21
C LEU A 97 -21.61 3.98 -0.83
N PRO A 98 -21.25 4.56 -2.00
CA PRO A 98 -22.15 4.59 -3.15
C PRO A 98 -22.56 3.17 -3.57
N GLU A 99 -23.77 3.02 -4.13
CA GLU A 99 -24.38 1.71 -4.44
C GLU A 99 -23.45 0.75 -5.20
N LYS A 100 -22.69 1.29 -6.16
CA LYS A 100 -21.70 0.53 -6.96
C LYS A 100 -20.66 -0.21 -6.10
N PHE A 101 -20.25 0.38 -4.98
CA PHE A 101 -19.23 -0.15 -4.08
C PHE A 101 -19.86 -0.84 -2.86
N TYR A 102 -21.10 -0.48 -2.49
CA TYR A 102 -21.79 -1.11 -1.37
C TYR A 102 -21.94 -2.64 -1.51
N ARG A 103 -22.13 -3.16 -2.73
CA ARG A 103 -22.37 -4.60 -2.98
C ARG A 103 -21.22 -5.36 -3.65
N ARG A 104 -20.11 -4.70 -3.96
CA ARG A 104 -19.05 -5.27 -4.80
C ARG A 104 -17.69 -5.07 -4.15
N ASN A 105 -16.74 -5.92 -4.52
CA ASN A 105 -15.35 -5.88 -4.07
C ASN A 105 -15.24 -6.01 -2.54
N ASN A 106 -14.00 -5.90 -2.05
CA ASN A 106 -13.70 -6.08 -0.64
C ASN A 106 -13.88 -4.77 0.12
N PHE A 107 -14.52 -4.86 1.28
CA PHE A 107 -14.62 -3.80 2.26
C PHE A 107 -13.88 -4.24 3.52
N GLY A 108 -13.09 -3.34 4.09
CA GLY A 108 -12.37 -3.56 5.33
C GLY A 108 -12.69 -2.47 6.34
N TRP A 109 -12.61 -2.83 7.61
CA TRP A 109 -12.74 -1.94 8.75
C TRP A 109 -11.73 -2.35 9.80
N ALA A 110 -11.17 -1.41 10.55
CA ALA A 110 -10.30 -1.74 11.65
C ALA A 110 -10.49 -0.77 12.83
N TRP A 111 -10.34 -1.32 14.02
CA TRP A 111 -10.18 -0.57 15.26
C TRP A 111 -8.76 -0.79 15.79
N ALA A 112 -7.98 0.28 15.87
CA ALA A 112 -6.62 0.29 16.38
C ALA A 112 -6.58 1.06 17.70
N GLU A 113 -6.42 0.33 18.78
CA GLU A 113 -6.19 0.87 20.12
C GLU A 113 -4.71 0.71 20.45
N ILE A 114 -3.91 1.66 19.98
CA ILE A 114 -2.46 1.68 20.14
C ILE A 114 -2.07 3.00 20.80
N GLU A 115 -1.10 2.94 21.70
CA GLU A 115 -0.53 4.11 22.36
C GLU A 115 -0.03 5.13 21.33
N GLY A 116 -0.38 6.40 21.54
CA GLY A 116 -0.01 7.50 20.63
C GLY A 116 -0.88 7.65 19.38
N LEU A 117 -1.86 6.78 19.12
CA LEU A 117 -2.83 6.98 18.03
C LEU A 117 -4.02 7.85 18.45
N GLU A 118 -4.18 9.00 17.79
CA GLU A 118 -5.40 9.81 17.91
C GLU A 118 -6.58 9.19 17.15
N LYS A 119 -6.33 8.72 15.92
CA LYS A 119 -7.34 8.04 15.08
C LYS A 119 -7.37 6.56 15.45
N LYS A 120 -8.51 6.08 15.96
CA LYS A 120 -8.69 4.66 16.31
C LYS A 120 -9.46 3.85 15.27
N GLU A 121 -10.28 4.48 14.43
CA GLU A 121 -11.16 3.78 13.48
C GLU A 121 -10.74 4.01 12.04
N TYR A 122 -10.62 2.92 11.28
CA TYR A 122 -10.15 2.89 9.91
C TYR A 122 -11.13 2.09 9.05
N PHE A 123 -11.23 2.44 7.78
CA PHE A 123 -12.02 1.68 6.82
C PHE A 123 -11.47 1.90 5.42
N ALA A 124 -11.57 0.87 4.58
CA ALA A 124 -11.08 0.90 3.21
C ALA A 124 -12.02 0.12 2.29
N HIS A 125 -11.89 0.40 1.00
CA HIS A 125 -12.58 -0.35 -0.04
C HIS A 125 -11.63 -0.67 -1.20
N SER A 126 -11.56 -1.92 -1.64
CA SER A 126 -10.55 -2.32 -2.62
C SER A 126 -10.79 -1.76 -4.02
N GLY A 127 -12.02 -1.33 -4.32
CA GLY A 127 -12.37 -0.63 -5.56
C GLY A 127 -12.24 0.90 -5.53
N ILE A 128 -11.88 1.52 -4.40
CA ILE A 128 -11.75 2.98 -4.27
C ILE A 128 -10.29 3.29 -3.92
N GLN A 129 -9.56 3.93 -4.84
CA GLN A 129 -8.14 4.26 -4.67
C GLN A 129 -7.89 5.71 -4.25
N SER A 130 -8.85 6.59 -4.54
CA SER A 130 -8.86 7.99 -4.12
C SER A 130 -10.31 8.50 -4.14
N LEU A 131 -10.52 9.71 -3.63
CA LEU A 131 -11.80 10.43 -3.73
C LEU A 131 -11.89 11.28 -5.01
N GLU A 132 -10.92 11.18 -5.92
CA GLU A 132 -10.96 11.86 -7.20
C GLU A 132 -12.13 11.33 -8.06
N GLY A 133 -12.82 12.25 -8.74
CA GLY A 133 -14.00 11.91 -9.55
C GLY A 133 -15.30 11.69 -8.74
N PHE A 134 -15.25 11.67 -7.41
CA PHE A 134 -16.45 11.67 -6.58
C PHE A 134 -17.00 13.09 -6.38
N SER A 135 -18.32 13.22 -6.20
CA SER A 135 -18.92 14.49 -5.81
C SER A 135 -18.46 14.90 -4.42
N LYS A 136 -18.43 16.21 -4.12
CA LYS A 136 -18.08 16.75 -2.79
C LYS A 136 -18.90 16.11 -1.65
N ALA A 137 -20.17 15.84 -1.91
CA ALA A 137 -21.06 15.18 -0.95
C ALA A 137 -20.64 13.73 -0.67
N VAL A 138 -20.22 12.97 -1.71
CA VAL A 138 -19.70 11.62 -1.52
C VAL A 138 -18.35 11.66 -0.80
N ALA A 139 -17.44 12.53 -1.24
CA ALA A 139 -16.12 12.67 -0.64
C ALA A 139 -16.21 12.95 0.87
N ARG A 140 -17.09 13.88 1.29
CA ARG A 140 -17.34 14.17 2.71
C ARG A 140 -17.89 12.97 3.49
N ARG A 141 -18.72 12.12 2.87
CA ARG A 141 -19.24 10.91 3.54
C ARG A 141 -18.16 9.85 3.74
N LEU A 142 -17.19 9.80 2.84
CA LEU A 142 -16.07 8.86 2.85
C LEU A 142 -14.81 9.46 3.48
N ASP A 143 -14.95 10.60 4.15
CA ASP A 143 -13.85 11.22 4.87
C ASP A 143 -13.29 10.25 5.93
N GLY A 144 -11.97 10.23 6.05
CA GLY A 144 -11.24 9.26 6.89
C GLY A 144 -11.00 7.87 6.29
N MET A 145 -11.45 7.60 5.06
CA MET A 145 -11.13 6.35 4.34
C MET A 145 -9.62 6.19 4.15
N SER A 146 -9.11 4.98 4.38
CA SER A 146 -7.72 4.63 4.15
C SER A 146 -7.46 4.34 2.67
N PHE A 147 -6.41 4.95 2.12
CA PHE A 147 -5.95 4.75 0.75
C PHE A 147 -4.54 4.16 0.74
N SER A 148 -4.12 3.68 -0.41
CA SER A 148 -2.74 3.24 -0.58
C SER A 148 -1.84 4.47 -0.54
N PRO A 149 -0.67 4.39 0.08
CA PRO A 149 0.27 5.50 0.07
C PRO A 149 0.71 5.81 -1.36
N PRO A 150 1.23 7.03 -1.62
CA PRO A 150 1.79 7.36 -2.92
C PRO A 150 2.86 6.36 -3.36
N LYS A 151 3.01 6.20 -4.68
CA LYS A 151 3.98 5.26 -5.25
C LYS A 151 5.38 5.50 -4.67
N GLY A 152 5.99 4.44 -4.14
CA GLY A 152 7.33 4.47 -3.55
C GLY A 152 7.38 4.90 -2.08
N GLN A 153 6.24 5.17 -1.44
CA GLN A 153 6.16 5.56 -0.03
C GLN A 153 5.55 4.47 0.87
N ALA A 154 5.23 3.31 0.31
CA ALA A 154 4.74 2.17 1.07
C ALA A 154 5.80 1.66 2.03
N LYS A 155 5.43 1.44 3.30
CA LYS A 155 6.26 0.78 4.30
C LYS A 155 6.28 -0.73 4.10
N PHE A 156 5.18 -1.29 3.60
CA PHE A 156 4.99 -2.72 3.44
C PHE A 156 5.05 -3.13 1.97
N GLN A 157 5.57 -4.33 1.74
CA GLN A 157 5.63 -4.93 0.41
C GLN A 157 4.43 -5.83 0.18
N THR A 158 3.91 -5.80 -1.04
CA THR A 158 2.85 -6.70 -1.50
C THR A 158 3.41 -7.70 -2.51
N LEU A 159 2.89 -8.91 -2.46
CA LEU A 159 3.15 -9.96 -3.44
C LEU A 159 2.18 -9.84 -4.63
N LEU A 160 2.59 -10.42 -5.77
CA LEU A 160 1.73 -10.68 -6.92
C LEU A 160 0.86 -11.90 -6.60
N VAL A 161 -0.46 -11.71 -6.57
CA VAL A 161 -1.42 -12.78 -6.24
C VAL A 161 -2.58 -12.74 -7.22
N ASP A 162 -2.95 -13.91 -7.74
CA ASP A 162 -4.13 -14.07 -8.58
C ASP A 162 -5.44 -14.09 -7.75
N TRP A 163 -6.58 -14.24 -8.42
CA TRP A 163 -7.89 -14.28 -7.75
C TRP A 163 -8.17 -15.57 -6.98
N ARG A 164 -7.36 -16.62 -7.19
CA ARG A 164 -7.44 -17.91 -6.48
C ARG A 164 -6.51 -17.97 -5.27
N GLY A 165 -5.69 -16.93 -5.07
CA GLY A 165 -4.69 -16.90 -4.00
C GLY A 165 -3.35 -17.51 -4.38
N ASN A 166 -3.10 -17.84 -5.66
CA ASN A 166 -1.80 -18.34 -6.08
C ASN A 166 -0.79 -17.19 -6.17
N LEU A 167 0.47 -17.47 -5.78
CA LEU A 167 1.58 -16.53 -5.88
C LEU A 167 2.15 -16.52 -7.31
N GLY A 168 2.25 -15.33 -7.90
CA GLY A 168 2.81 -15.14 -9.24
C GLY A 168 1.95 -15.73 -10.37
N GLY A 169 2.49 -15.74 -11.58
CA GLY A 169 1.79 -16.17 -12.79
C GLY A 169 1.19 -15.02 -13.61
N PRO A 170 0.61 -15.33 -14.79
CA PRO A 170 0.20 -14.31 -15.76
C PRO A 170 -0.98 -13.44 -15.29
N ASP A 171 -1.86 -14.01 -14.45
CA ASP A 171 -3.05 -13.31 -13.93
C ASP A 171 -2.81 -12.69 -12.53
N ALA A 172 -1.61 -12.82 -11.98
CA ALA A 172 -1.30 -12.31 -10.65
C ALA A 172 -1.05 -10.81 -10.68
N LEU A 173 -1.72 -10.10 -9.77
CA LEU A 173 -1.64 -8.65 -9.67
C LEU A 173 -1.03 -8.24 -8.33
N PRO A 174 -0.31 -7.11 -8.28
CA PRO A 174 0.20 -6.59 -7.02
C PRO A 174 -0.98 -6.11 -6.16
N ARG A 175 -1.02 -6.55 -4.91
CA ARG A 175 -2.18 -6.37 -4.02
C ARG A 175 -2.18 -5.06 -3.22
N TRP A 176 -1.53 -4.01 -3.73
CA TRP A 176 -1.48 -2.69 -3.09
C TRP A 176 -2.86 -2.02 -2.96
N PHE A 177 -3.86 -2.46 -3.72
CA PHE A 177 -5.22 -1.92 -3.67
C PHE A 177 -6.11 -2.60 -2.61
N ASP A 178 -5.63 -3.66 -1.97
CA ASP A 178 -6.39 -4.40 -0.96
C ASP A 178 -6.60 -3.58 0.31
N THR A 179 -7.70 -3.86 0.99
CA THR A 179 -8.16 -3.07 2.14
C THR A 179 -7.23 -3.18 3.33
N GLU A 180 -6.70 -4.36 3.57
CA GLU A 180 -5.80 -4.72 4.66
C GLU A 180 -4.48 -3.94 4.51
N PHE A 181 -3.92 -3.92 3.30
CA PHE A 181 -2.73 -3.14 2.99
C PHE A 181 -2.97 -1.64 3.24
N LYS A 182 -4.06 -1.08 2.69
CA LYS A 182 -4.39 0.34 2.86
C LYS A 182 -4.54 0.74 4.32
N MET A 183 -5.29 -0.04 5.11
CA MET A 183 -5.53 0.29 6.51
C MET A 183 -4.25 0.15 7.34
N LEU A 184 -3.43 -0.87 7.10
CA LEU A 184 -2.19 -1.05 7.86
C LEU A 184 -1.13 0.01 7.52
N GLU A 185 -1.03 0.44 6.26
CA GLU A 185 -0.23 1.61 5.87
C GLU A 185 -0.75 2.89 6.56
N ASP A 186 -2.07 3.11 6.59
CA ASP A 186 -2.70 4.28 7.21
C ASP A 186 -2.46 4.31 8.74
N VAL A 187 -2.52 3.15 9.40
CA VAL A 187 -2.15 3.00 10.82
C VAL A 187 -0.67 3.29 11.00
N ALA A 188 0.21 2.61 10.26
CA ALA A 188 1.66 2.74 10.40
C ALA A 188 2.17 4.16 10.09
N ALA A 189 1.52 4.90 9.20
CA ALA A 189 1.86 6.29 8.89
C ALA A 189 1.57 7.26 10.05
N ARG A 190 0.74 6.86 11.02
CA ARG A 190 0.35 7.68 12.18
C ARG A 190 1.01 7.25 13.48
N LEU A 191 1.68 6.10 13.50
CA LEU A 191 2.39 5.65 14.69
C LEU A 191 3.68 6.45 14.88
N PRO A 192 3.97 6.91 16.12
CA PRO A 192 5.14 7.72 16.40
C PRO A 192 6.45 6.94 16.22
N ASP A 193 6.49 5.70 16.68
CA ASP A 193 7.66 4.83 16.59
C ASP A 193 7.28 3.33 16.73
N PRO A 194 8.21 2.38 16.49
CA PRO A 194 7.93 0.94 16.54
C PRO A 194 7.71 0.33 17.93
N SER A 195 8.07 1.02 19.03
CA SER A 195 8.01 0.48 20.39
C SER A 195 6.62 0.53 21.02
N VAL A 196 5.69 1.26 20.39
CA VAL A 196 4.28 1.40 20.79
C VAL A 196 3.59 0.07 21.05
N SER A 197 2.75 0.05 22.07
CA SER A 197 1.97 -1.13 22.47
C SER A 197 0.50 -0.94 22.17
N GLY A 198 -0.21 -2.03 21.87
CA GLY A 198 -1.64 -1.95 21.64
C GLY A 198 -2.26 -3.15 20.94
N LYS A 199 -3.47 -2.96 20.45
CA LYS A 199 -4.24 -4.01 19.76
C LYS A 199 -4.91 -3.46 18.52
N ILE A 200 -4.94 -4.29 17.47
CA ILE A 200 -5.70 -4.05 16.25
C ILE A 200 -6.72 -5.15 16.09
N ARG A 201 -7.98 -4.75 15.92
CA ARG A 201 -9.06 -5.62 15.42
C ARG A 201 -9.34 -5.22 13.98
N LEU A 202 -9.11 -6.13 13.04
CA LEU A 202 -9.25 -5.89 11.61
C LEU A 202 -10.32 -6.81 11.03
N TYR A 203 -11.37 -6.21 10.50
CA TYR A 203 -12.37 -6.87 9.68
C TYR A 203 -12.04 -6.74 8.20
N THR A 204 -12.24 -7.82 7.46
CA THR A 204 -12.23 -7.82 6.00
C THR A 204 -13.34 -8.72 5.47
N ASN A 205 -13.99 -8.32 4.38
CA ASN A 205 -15.10 -9.10 3.83
C ASN A 205 -14.63 -10.46 3.27
N LEU A 206 -13.41 -10.51 2.73
CA LEU A 206 -12.79 -11.72 2.19
C LEU A 206 -11.67 -12.17 3.11
N GLU A 207 -11.42 -13.48 3.17
CA GLU A 207 -10.24 -14.04 3.81
C GLU A 207 -8.97 -13.34 3.27
N PRO A 208 -8.07 -12.90 4.15
CA PRO A 208 -6.84 -12.25 3.73
C PRO A 208 -6.04 -13.14 2.78
N CYS A 209 -5.79 -12.64 1.57
CA CYS A 209 -4.95 -13.34 0.59
C CYS A 209 -3.49 -13.45 1.10
N PRO A 210 -2.66 -14.32 0.51
CA PRO A 210 -1.27 -14.47 0.94
C PRO A 210 -0.47 -13.17 0.99
N SER A 211 -0.71 -12.23 0.07
CA SER A 211 -0.08 -10.91 0.08
C SER A 211 -0.49 -10.09 1.30
N CYS A 212 -1.78 -10.06 1.63
CA CYS A 212 -2.28 -9.34 2.80
C CYS A 212 -1.78 -9.95 4.11
N ARG A 213 -1.71 -11.28 4.20
CA ARG A 213 -1.09 -11.98 5.35
C ARG A 213 0.38 -11.59 5.49
N GLY A 214 1.12 -11.51 4.38
CA GLY A 214 2.50 -11.03 4.37
C GLY A 214 2.64 -9.57 4.83
N VAL A 215 1.66 -8.70 4.55
CA VAL A 215 1.65 -7.32 5.07
C VAL A 215 1.40 -7.31 6.59
N MET A 216 0.49 -8.14 7.09
CA MET A 216 0.25 -8.28 8.54
C MET A 216 1.51 -8.78 9.26
N ASP A 217 2.21 -9.74 8.67
CA ASP A 217 3.48 -10.25 9.19
C ASP A 217 4.55 -9.16 9.28
N GLN A 218 4.69 -8.35 8.22
CA GLN A 218 5.61 -7.22 8.23
C GLN A 218 5.23 -6.17 9.28
N PHE A 219 3.94 -5.88 9.44
CA PHE A 219 3.45 -4.97 10.47
C PHE A 219 3.84 -5.45 11.87
N LEU A 220 3.57 -6.71 12.21
CA LEU A 220 3.87 -7.28 13.53
C LEU A 220 5.37 -7.49 13.77
N ALA A 221 6.17 -7.64 12.71
CA ALA A 221 7.62 -7.66 12.81
C ALA A 221 8.21 -6.28 13.17
N ILE A 222 7.58 -5.19 12.74
CA ILE A 222 7.98 -3.82 13.08
C ILE A 222 7.44 -3.42 14.45
N TYR A 223 6.13 -3.60 14.67
CA TYR A 223 5.42 -3.17 15.89
C TYR A 223 5.23 -4.35 16.83
N THR A 224 6.31 -4.76 17.50
CA THR A 224 6.38 -6.05 18.20
C THR A 224 5.50 -6.14 19.45
N ASN A 225 5.10 -4.99 20.02
CA ASN A 225 4.21 -4.91 21.17
C ASN A 225 2.73 -4.72 20.78
N VAL A 226 2.40 -4.83 19.49
CA VAL A 226 1.03 -4.78 18.99
C VAL A 226 0.51 -6.19 18.76
N GLU A 227 -0.69 -6.46 19.27
CA GLU A 227 -1.45 -7.67 18.93
C GLU A 227 -2.41 -7.38 17.78
N MET A 228 -2.59 -8.35 16.88
CA MET A 228 -3.52 -8.22 15.77
C MET A 228 -4.47 -9.42 15.70
N GLU A 229 -5.76 -9.11 15.71
CA GLU A 229 -6.83 -10.04 15.43
C GLU A 229 -7.51 -9.65 14.13
N VAL A 230 -7.62 -10.60 13.22
CA VAL A 230 -8.25 -10.43 11.92
C VAL A 230 -9.42 -11.39 11.82
N PHE A 231 -10.57 -10.87 11.43
CA PHE A 231 -11.76 -11.66 11.22
C PHE A 231 -12.41 -11.36 9.88
N TYR A 232 -12.92 -12.41 9.22
CA TYR A 232 -13.45 -12.31 7.87
C TYR A 232 -14.80 -13.01 7.69
N GLU A 233 -15.55 -12.60 6.67
CA GLU A 233 -16.90 -13.12 6.39
C GLU A 233 -16.93 -14.21 5.30
N TRP A 234 -16.04 -14.16 4.30
CA TRP A 234 -16.06 -15.07 3.17
C TRP A 234 -14.68 -15.67 2.85
N PRO A 235 -14.54 -16.97 2.51
CA PRO A 235 -15.59 -17.99 2.46
C PRO A 235 -16.24 -18.20 3.84
N PRO A 236 -17.46 -18.76 3.91
CA PRO A 236 -18.22 -18.92 5.15
C PRO A 236 -17.70 -20.08 6.00
#